data_AF-A0A0D2JM91-F1
#
_entry.id   AF-A0A0D2JM91-F1
#
_cell.length_a   1.000
_cell.length_b   1.000
_cell.length_c   1.000
_cell.angle_alpha   90.00
_cell.angle_beta   90.00
_cell.angle_gamma   90.00
#
_symmetry.space_group_name_H-M   'P 1'
#
loop_
_entity.id
_entity.type
_entity.pdbx_description
1 polymer ?
#
loop_
_entity_poly.entity_id
_entity_poly.type
_entity_poly.pdbx_seq_one_letter_code
_entity_poly.pdbx_strand_id
1 'polypeptide(L)'
;MANKKVKLSFKIPYRVNFGQDLCMVGSTDDLGNWDPKRAVRMEWSEGDVWQVDLEVSAGPELDLQYKYLVRNSDGGVSQWKPGSNYRFSLEPVPAGTHAVLPGGAIVRDAWDGSVRDVRVEVEEDGMSRAMTDAEREQDAFRESLMSALNELTAQIGQAEEIGGSIDDPTSPDVLKADRLVAAATRKAVAVAHALNAATAQSRLKAPGKDFVMVCSDTSAVHSIITIKQDEDKIIPIDSHKVFCVAGEAGDRVQFSEYIIANVKLYALRNATELSTKSVAHYARGELATALRKSPYHCNLLVAGYDKGVGPSLYWMDYLATLHKVNTGGTGYGSYFALSLFDKLWHPDMTEAEALAMMEKGVEEIRRRLVVAPPKFVVKVVDADGVRTVKELKV
;
A
#
# COMPACT_ATOMS: atom_id res chain seq x y z
N MET A 1 -19.92 -30.02 -28.12
CA MET A 1 -19.67 -29.33 -26.84
C MET A 1 -19.86 -27.86 -27.11
N ALA A 2 -20.76 -27.18 -26.40
CA ALA A 2 -21.06 -25.78 -26.65
C ALA A 2 -19.80 -24.93 -26.38
N ASN A 3 -19.48 -24.02 -27.31
CA ASN A 3 -18.39 -23.07 -27.21
C ASN A 3 -18.69 -22.11 -26.05
N LYS A 4 -18.22 -22.42 -24.84
CA LYS A 4 -18.48 -21.60 -23.64
C LYS A 4 -17.70 -20.30 -23.79
N LYS A 5 -18.40 -19.18 -23.82
CA LYS A 5 -17.77 -17.86 -23.81
C LYS A 5 -17.42 -17.49 -22.39
N VAL A 6 -16.19 -17.02 -22.18
CA VAL A 6 -15.70 -16.54 -20.89
C VAL A 6 -15.57 -15.03 -20.95
N LYS A 7 -16.10 -14.34 -19.93
CA LYS A 7 -16.02 -12.88 -19.83
C LYS A 7 -14.69 -12.46 -19.22
N LEU A 8 -13.89 -11.68 -19.94
CA LEU A 8 -12.61 -11.15 -19.47
C LEU A 8 -12.68 -9.63 -19.41
N SER A 9 -12.40 -9.05 -18.25
CA SER A 9 -12.33 -7.60 -18.05
C SER A 9 -10.88 -7.18 -17.81
N PHE A 10 -10.32 -6.34 -18.67
CA PHE A 10 -8.96 -5.85 -18.54
C PHE A 10 -8.96 -4.39 -18.10
N LYS A 11 -8.16 -4.05 -17.09
CA LYS A 11 -8.00 -2.67 -16.60
C LYS A 11 -6.53 -2.29 -16.52
N ILE A 12 -6.19 -1.10 -17.01
CA ILE A 12 -4.83 -0.56 -16.97
C ILE A 12 -4.84 0.96 -16.78
N PRO A 13 -4.17 1.51 -15.75
CA PRO A 13 -3.96 2.94 -15.61
C PRO A 13 -2.82 3.40 -16.53
N TYR A 14 -3.12 4.32 -17.45
CA TYR A 14 -2.10 4.92 -18.32
C TYR A 14 -2.56 6.25 -18.92
N ARG A 15 -1.74 7.29 -18.81
CA ARG A 15 -2.04 8.59 -19.42
C ARG A 15 -1.55 8.63 -20.87
N VAL A 16 -2.44 8.95 -21.80
CA VAL A 16 -2.13 9.18 -23.22
C VAL A 16 -2.23 10.66 -23.58
N ASN A 17 -1.70 11.07 -24.73
CA ASN A 17 -1.84 12.45 -25.20
C ASN A 17 -3.21 12.68 -25.84
N PHE A 18 -3.60 13.95 -25.96
CA PHE A 18 -4.84 14.32 -26.62
C PHE A 18 -4.89 13.80 -28.07
N GLY A 19 -5.99 13.16 -28.45
CA GLY A 19 -6.18 12.53 -29.76
C GLY A 19 -5.57 11.12 -29.88
N GLN A 20 -5.01 10.56 -28.80
CA GLN A 20 -4.57 9.17 -28.75
C GLN A 20 -5.56 8.30 -27.97
N ASP A 21 -5.58 7.01 -28.31
CA ASP A 21 -6.38 5.99 -27.64
C ASP A 21 -5.51 4.83 -27.19
N LEU A 22 -5.85 4.23 -26.04
CA LEU A 22 -5.26 2.97 -25.64
C LEU A 22 -6.03 1.78 -26.21
N CYS A 23 -5.31 0.83 -26.79
CA CYS A 23 -5.87 -0.35 -27.45
C CYS A 23 -5.17 -1.63 -27.01
N MET A 24 -5.85 -2.76 -27.20
CA MET A 24 -5.33 -4.11 -26.94
C MET A 24 -5.35 -4.96 -28.22
N VAL A 25 -4.28 -5.73 -28.42
CA VAL A 25 -4.18 -6.78 -29.45
C VAL A 25 -3.76 -8.09 -28.81
N GLY A 26 -4.00 -9.22 -29.48
CA GLY A 26 -3.66 -10.52 -28.92
C GLY A 26 -3.81 -11.67 -29.91
N SER A 27 -3.60 -12.88 -29.39
CA SER A 27 -3.48 -14.10 -30.18
C SER A 27 -4.81 -14.69 -30.64
N THR A 28 -5.94 -14.19 -30.16
CA THR A 28 -7.28 -14.65 -30.55
C THR A 28 -7.87 -13.77 -31.62
N ASP A 29 -8.88 -14.30 -32.33
CA ASP A 29 -9.60 -13.53 -33.35
C ASP A 29 -10.33 -12.32 -32.76
N ASP A 30 -10.87 -12.48 -31.54
CA ASP A 30 -11.51 -11.41 -30.76
C ASP A 30 -10.54 -10.28 -30.38
N LEU A 31 -9.24 -10.55 -30.35
CA LEU A 31 -8.16 -9.58 -30.11
C LEU A 31 -7.36 -9.23 -31.37
N GLY A 32 -7.88 -9.58 -32.54
CA GLY A 32 -7.33 -9.15 -33.83
C GLY A 32 -6.11 -9.93 -34.33
N ASN A 33 -5.77 -11.09 -33.75
CA ASN A 33 -4.65 -11.95 -34.17
C ASN A 33 -3.33 -11.18 -34.39
N TRP A 34 -2.97 -10.33 -33.43
CA TRP A 34 -1.78 -9.46 -33.44
C TRP A 34 -1.76 -8.37 -34.53
N ASP A 35 -2.85 -8.14 -35.27
CA ASP A 35 -2.97 -7.03 -36.22
C ASP A 35 -3.37 -5.73 -35.49
N PRO A 36 -2.50 -4.68 -35.47
CA PRO A 36 -2.83 -3.41 -34.82
C PRO A 36 -4.03 -2.68 -35.41
N LYS A 37 -4.38 -2.95 -36.67
CA LYS A 37 -5.59 -2.36 -37.30
C LYS A 37 -6.87 -2.96 -36.73
N ARG A 38 -6.78 -4.19 -36.22
CA ARG A 38 -7.87 -4.92 -35.57
C ARG A 38 -7.80 -4.80 -34.03
N ALA A 39 -6.96 -3.90 -33.50
CA ALA A 39 -6.84 -3.68 -32.08
C ALA A 39 -8.16 -3.20 -31.46
N VAL A 40 -8.53 -3.81 -30.35
CA VAL A 40 -9.72 -3.45 -29.58
C VAL A 40 -9.43 -2.15 -28.82
N ARG A 41 -10.25 -1.13 -29.06
CA ARG A 41 -10.14 0.15 -28.34
C ARG A 41 -10.64 -0.03 -26.90
N MET A 42 -9.90 0.51 -25.94
CA MET A 42 -10.30 0.52 -24.53
C MET A 42 -11.09 1.79 -24.21
N GLU A 43 -11.99 1.71 -23.24
CA GLU A 43 -12.78 2.81 -22.73
C GLU A 43 -12.01 3.55 -21.62
N TRP A 44 -11.94 4.87 -21.72
CA TRP A 44 -11.30 5.71 -20.70
C TRP A 44 -12.29 6.04 -19.57
N SER A 45 -11.79 6.08 -18.34
CA SER A 45 -12.51 6.54 -17.16
C SER A 45 -11.64 7.48 -16.32
N GLU A 46 -12.28 8.21 -15.40
CA GLU A 46 -11.61 9.20 -14.55
C GLU A 46 -10.41 8.58 -13.79
N GLY A 47 -9.28 9.30 -13.77
CA GLY A 47 -8.02 8.81 -13.21
C GLY A 47 -7.10 8.09 -14.21
N ASP A 48 -7.31 8.30 -15.52
CA ASP A 48 -6.54 7.67 -16.61
C ASP A 48 -6.59 6.14 -16.60
N VAL A 49 -7.72 5.58 -16.14
CA VAL A 49 -7.95 4.15 -16.10
C VAL A 49 -8.67 3.71 -17.37
N TRP A 50 -8.06 2.80 -18.11
CA TRP A 50 -8.61 2.23 -19.32
C TRP A 50 -9.17 0.84 -19.05
N GLN A 51 -10.35 0.54 -19.59
CA GLN A 51 -11.03 -0.74 -19.42
C GLN A 51 -11.49 -1.32 -20.77
N VAL A 52 -11.45 -2.64 -20.90
CA VAL A 52 -12.13 -3.36 -21.99
C VAL A 52 -12.69 -4.68 -21.45
N ASP A 53 -13.94 -4.96 -21.79
CA ASP A 53 -14.62 -6.21 -21.46
C ASP A 53 -14.77 -7.04 -22.75
N LEU A 54 -14.35 -8.30 -22.72
CA LEU A 54 -14.26 -9.20 -23.86
C LEU A 54 -14.98 -10.51 -23.54
N GLU A 55 -15.72 -11.05 -24.51
CA GLU A 55 -16.22 -12.41 -24.44
C GLU A 55 -15.41 -13.29 -25.38
N VAL A 56 -14.49 -14.07 -24.80
CA VAL A 56 -13.60 -14.94 -25.59
C VAL A 56 -14.15 -16.35 -25.62
N SER A 57 -14.15 -16.97 -26.80
CA SER A 57 -14.51 -18.38 -26.94
C SER A 57 -13.43 -19.25 -26.29
N ALA A 58 -13.78 -19.98 -25.23
CA ALA A 58 -12.84 -20.84 -24.52
C ALA A 58 -12.95 -22.30 -24.99
N GLY A 59 -11.81 -22.91 -25.30
CA GLY A 59 -11.67 -24.36 -25.52
C GLY A 59 -11.67 -25.13 -24.19
N PRO A 60 -11.12 -26.36 -24.14
CA PRO A 60 -10.91 -27.11 -22.89
C PRO A 60 -10.02 -26.34 -21.90
N GLU A 61 -9.09 -25.55 -22.42
CA GLU A 61 -8.23 -24.62 -21.69
C GLU A 61 -8.28 -23.28 -22.44
N LEU A 62 -8.27 -22.16 -21.72
CA LEU A 62 -8.17 -20.84 -22.33
C LEU A 62 -6.73 -20.34 -22.15
N ASP A 63 -5.96 -20.32 -23.23
CA ASP A 63 -4.63 -19.69 -23.27
C ASP A 63 -4.64 -18.50 -24.23
N LEU A 64 -4.50 -17.31 -23.66
CA LEU A 64 -4.62 -16.04 -24.34
C LEU A 64 -3.32 -15.26 -24.20
N GLN A 65 -2.74 -14.82 -25.31
CA GLN A 65 -1.68 -13.83 -25.28
C GLN A 65 -2.18 -12.47 -25.74
N TYR A 66 -1.73 -11.40 -25.09
CA TYR A 66 -2.16 -10.05 -25.42
C TYR A 66 -1.07 -9.00 -25.15
N LYS A 67 -1.22 -7.83 -25.76
CA LYS A 67 -0.34 -6.67 -25.59
C LYS A 67 -1.12 -5.37 -25.78
N TYR A 68 -0.71 -4.35 -25.05
CA TYR A 68 -1.26 -3.00 -25.16
C TYR A 68 -0.47 -2.14 -26.13
N LEU A 69 -1.18 -1.26 -26.83
CA LEU A 69 -0.61 -0.27 -27.73
C LEU A 69 -1.36 1.07 -27.62
N VAL A 70 -0.67 2.16 -27.85
CA VAL A 70 -1.23 3.50 -28.00
C VAL A 70 -1.38 3.79 -29.48
N ARG A 71 -2.58 4.18 -29.90
CA ARG A 71 -2.90 4.52 -31.27
C ARG A 71 -3.11 6.04 -31.40
N ASN A 72 -2.55 6.61 -32.46
CA ASN A 72 -2.76 8.01 -32.85
C ASN A 72 -4.12 8.21 -33.54
N SER A 73 -4.53 9.45 -33.71
CA SER A 73 -5.75 9.84 -34.42
C SER A 73 -5.77 9.44 -35.90
N ASP A 74 -4.60 9.22 -36.52
CA ASP A 74 -4.45 8.72 -37.89
C ASP A 74 -4.55 7.19 -38.01
N GLY A 75 -4.76 6.49 -36.89
CA GLY A 75 -4.82 5.03 -36.81
C GLY A 75 -3.45 4.35 -36.72
N GLY A 76 -2.35 5.12 -36.76
CA GLY A 76 -0.99 4.61 -36.60
C GLY A 76 -0.68 4.24 -35.15
N VAL A 77 0.16 3.22 -34.96
CA VAL A 77 0.64 2.84 -33.61
C VAL A 77 1.74 3.80 -33.18
N SER A 78 1.46 4.57 -32.12
CA SER A 78 2.43 5.51 -31.53
C SER A 78 3.44 4.78 -30.65
N GLN A 79 2.94 3.87 -29.80
CA GLN A 79 3.78 3.22 -28.80
C GLN A 79 3.24 1.83 -28.48
N TRP A 80 4.14 0.86 -28.41
CA TRP A 80 3.85 -0.45 -27.84
C TRP A 80 4.20 -0.45 -26.36
N LYS A 81 3.40 -1.14 -25.54
CA LYS A 81 3.79 -1.41 -24.17
C LYS A 81 5.14 -2.17 -24.16
N PRO A 82 6.15 -1.69 -23.41
CA PRO A 82 7.45 -2.35 -23.34
C PRO A 82 7.36 -3.76 -22.75
N GLY A 83 8.30 -4.63 -23.16
CA GLY A 83 8.44 -6.00 -22.65
C GLY A 83 7.78 -7.07 -23.54
N SER A 84 7.81 -8.30 -23.02
CA SER A 84 7.20 -9.48 -23.64
C SER A 84 5.68 -9.41 -23.64
N ASN A 85 5.05 -10.21 -24.50
CA ASN A 85 3.60 -10.35 -24.53
C ASN A 85 3.11 -10.93 -23.19
N TYR A 86 1.96 -10.45 -22.71
CA TYR A 86 1.31 -11.09 -21.57
C TYR A 86 0.65 -12.38 -22.00
N ARG A 87 0.63 -13.35 -21.09
CA ARG A 87 -0.05 -14.65 -21.26
C ARG A 87 -1.00 -14.89 -20.10
N PHE A 88 -2.26 -15.11 -20.40
CA PHE A 88 -3.32 -15.40 -19.46
C PHE A 88 -3.85 -16.80 -19.75
N SER A 89 -3.79 -17.67 -18.74
CA SER A 89 -4.29 -19.04 -18.82
C SER A 89 -5.34 -19.28 -17.74
N LEU A 90 -6.49 -19.87 -18.12
CA LEU A 90 -7.45 -20.43 -17.17
C LEU A 90 -7.40 -21.95 -17.23
N GLU A 91 -7.11 -22.53 -16.08
CA GLU A 91 -7.16 -23.98 -15.89
C GLU A 91 -8.59 -24.42 -15.53
N PRO A 92 -9.03 -25.60 -16.00
CA PRO A 92 -10.32 -26.16 -15.62
C PRO A 92 -10.37 -26.48 -14.13
N VAL A 93 -11.46 -26.11 -13.47
CA VAL A 93 -11.69 -26.48 -12.07
C VAL A 93 -12.46 -27.81 -12.02
N PRO A 94 -12.09 -28.77 -11.14
CA PRO A 94 -12.85 -30.00 -10.97
C PRO A 94 -14.24 -29.70 -10.38
N ALA A 95 -15.30 -29.98 -11.13
CA ALA A 95 -16.69 -29.88 -10.68
C ALA A 95 -17.38 -31.25 -10.79
N GLY A 96 -17.19 -32.09 -9.77
CA GLY A 96 -17.69 -33.47 -9.79
C GLY A 96 -16.99 -34.33 -10.84
N THR A 97 -17.74 -34.95 -11.75
CA THR A 97 -17.21 -35.82 -12.84
C THR A 97 -16.78 -35.07 -14.10
N HIS A 98 -16.93 -33.75 -14.15
CA HIS A 98 -16.56 -32.93 -15.31
C HIS A 98 -15.71 -31.71 -14.89
N ALA A 99 -14.74 -31.34 -15.73
CA ALA A 99 -13.96 -30.12 -15.53
C ALA A 99 -14.68 -28.94 -16.19
N VAL A 100 -14.82 -27.81 -15.47
CA VAL A 100 -15.54 -26.63 -15.95
C VAL A 100 -14.63 -25.40 -15.85
N LEU A 101 -14.61 -24.59 -16.91
CA LEU A 101 -13.93 -23.30 -16.88
C LEU A 101 -14.74 -22.26 -16.10
N PRO A 102 -14.09 -21.39 -15.30
CA PRO A 102 -14.71 -20.27 -14.61
C PRO A 102 -15.52 -19.35 -15.54
N GLY A 103 -16.50 -18.63 -14.99
CA GLY A 103 -17.42 -17.78 -15.76
C GLY A 103 -16.78 -16.51 -16.31
N GLY A 104 -15.71 -16.03 -15.66
CA GLY A 104 -14.96 -14.88 -16.13
C GLY A 104 -13.64 -14.65 -15.39
N ALA A 105 -12.94 -13.57 -15.75
CA ALA A 105 -11.80 -13.09 -14.99
C ALA A 105 -11.60 -11.58 -15.17
N ILE A 106 -11.11 -10.92 -14.12
CA ILE A 106 -10.65 -9.53 -14.14
C ILE A 106 -9.12 -9.53 -14.12
N VAL A 107 -8.52 -8.85 -15.09
CA VAL A 107 -7.07 -8.66 -15.22
C VAL A 107 -6.74 -7.19 -15.01
N ARG A 108 -5.86 -6.90 -14.06
CA ARG A 108 -5.35 -5.56 -13.76
C ARG A 108 -3.86 -5.51 -14.01
N ASP A 109 -3.47 -4.78 -15.05
CA ASP A 109 -2.07 -4.62 -15.45
C ASP A 109 -1.59 -3.19 -15.16
N ALA A 110 -0.29 -3.01 -14.97
CA ALA A 110 0.36 -1.70 -14.96
C ALA A 110 1.24 -1.49 -16.19
N TRP A 111 1.28 -0.26 -16.71
CA TRP A 111 2.07 0.06 -17.90
C TRP A 111 3.56 -0.22 -17.73
N ASP A 112 4.11 0.12 -16.58
CA ASP A 112 5.51 -0.11 -16.18
C ASP A 112 5.81 -1.56 -15.80
N GLY A 113 4.80 -2.42 -15.71
CA GLY A 113 4.93 -3.81 -15.29
C GLY A 113 5.03 -4.01 -13.77
N SER A 114 4.84 -2.97 -12.95
CA SER A 114 4.91 -3.05 -11.49
C SER A 114 3.80 -3.89 -10.86
N VAL A 115 2.66 -4.03 -11.53
CA VAL A 115 1.48 -4.76 -11.06
C VAL A 115 0.92 -5.64 -12.17
N ARG A 116 0.59 -6.88 -11.79
CA ARG A 116 -0.28 -7.80 -12.54
C ARG A 116 -1.14 -8.57 -11.54
N ASP A 117 -2.42 -8.23 -11.44
CA ASP A 117 -3.40 -8.90 -10.58
C ASP A 117 -4.46 -9.56 -11.45
N VAL A 118 -4.64 -10.88 -11.32
CA VAL A 118 -5.59 -11.67 -12.10
C VAL A 118 -6.55 -12.33 -11.14
N ARG A 119 -7.84 -11.99 -11.24
CA ARG A 119 -8.90 -12.52 -10.39
C ARG A 119 -9.89 -13.29 -11.23
N VAL A 120 -10.05 -14.57 -10.91
CA VAL A 120 -10.98 -15.46 -11.61
C VAL A 120 -12.36 -15.35 -10.96
N GLU A 121 -13.39 -15.11 -11.76
CA GLU A 121 -14.80 -15.09 -11.35
C GLU A 121 -15.41 -16.47 -11.62
N VAL A 122 -15.82 -17.16 -10.57
CA VAL A 122 -16.51 -18.45 -10.67
C VAL A 122 -18.01 -18.16 -10.71
N GLU A 123 -18.68 -18.48 -11.82
CA GLU A 123 -20.14 -18.52 -11.87
C GLU A 123 -20.60 -19.74 -11.05
N GLU A 124 -21.09 -19.50 -9.83
CA GLU A 124 -21.90 -20.49 -9.12
C GLU A 124 -23.34 -20.39 -9.63
N ASP A 125 -23.82 -21.46 -10.27
CA ASP A 125 -25.19 -21.57 -10.77
C ASP A 125 -26.21 -21.32 -9.65
N GLY A 126 -26.97 -20.22 -9.76
CA GLY A 126 -28.41 -20.19 -9.52
C GLY A 126 -28.96 -20.39 -8.10
N MET A 127 -28.17 -20.37 -7.02
CA MET A 127 -28.70 -20.33 -5.66
C MET A 127 -28.49 -18.91 -5.09
N SER A 128 -29.58 -18.18 -4.79
CA SER A 128 -29.45 -16.89 -4.10
C SER A 128 -28.80 -17.13 -2.74
N ARG A 129 -27.49 -16.89 -2.66
CA ARG A 129 -26.76 -16.88 -1.41
C ARG A 129 -27.35 -15.75 -0.59
N ALA A 130 -27.87 -16.08 0.60
CA ALA A 130 -28.27 -15.06 1.56
C ALA A 130 -27.06 -14.16 1.80
N MET A 131 -27.20 -12.87 1.51
CA MET A 131 -26.12 -11.90 1.78
C MET A 131 -25.64 -12.12 3.21
N THR A 132 -24.35 -12.34 3.33
CA THR A 132 -23.68 -12.41 4.63
C THR A 132 -23.85 -11.07 5.35
N ASP A 133 -23.80 -11.08 6.68
CA ASP A 133 -23.91 -9.84 7.46
C ASP A 133 -22.83 -8.82 7.06
N ALA A 134 -21.65 -9.30 6.66
CA ALA A 134 -20.57 -8.47 6.12
C ALA A 134 -20.92 -7.82 4.77
N GLU A 135 -21.61 -8.52 3.87
CA GLU A 135 -22.07 -7.95 2.58
C GLU A 135 -23.20 -6.94 2.81
N ARG A 136 -24.10 -7.18 3.77
CA ARG A 136 -25.15 -6.21 4.17
C ARG A 136 -24.56 -4.95 4.78
N GLU A 137 -23.55 -5.09 5.64
CA GLU A 137 -22.82 -3.95 6.20
C GLU A 137 -22.09 -3.15 5.12
N GLN A 138 -21.48 -3.83 4.14
CA GLN A 138 -20.81 -3.16 3.01
C GLN A 138 -21.81 -2.39 2.12
N ASP A 139 -22.96 -2.97 1.80
CA ASP A 139 -23.98 -2.30 0.98
C ASP A 139 -24.63 -1.12 1.72
N ALA A 140 -24.96 -1.29 3.00
CA ALA A 140 -25.47 -0.19 3.84
C ALA A 140 -24.44 0.95 3.95
N PHE A 141 -23.16 0.62 4.05
CA PHE A 141 -22.09 1.60 4.06
C PHE A 141 -21.95 2.32 2.71
N ARG A 142 -22.05 1.60 1.58
CA ARG A 142 -22.02 2.20 0.23
C ARG A 142 -23.19 3.15 0.01
N GLU A 143 -24.39 2.77 0.42
CA GLU A 143 -25.57 3.65 0.35
C GLU A 143 -25.38 4.91 1.20
N SER A 144 -24.86 4.77 2.42
CA SER A 144 -24.55 5.91 3.29
C SER A 144 -23.49 6.83 2.67
N LEU A 145 -22.48 6.29 2.01
CA LEU A 145 -21.42 7.05 1.35
C LEU A 145 -21.95 7.83 0.14
N MET A 146 -22.76 7.18 -0.69
CA MET A 146 -23.38 7.81 -1.87
C MET A 146 -24.34 8.92 -1.46
N SER A 147 -25.11 8.71 -0.38
CA SER A 147 -25.96 9.76 0.20
C SER A 147 -25.13 10.97 0.66
N ALA A 148 -24.02 10.74 1.37
CA ALA A 148 -23.14 11.81 1.84
C ALA A 148 -22.47 12.58 0.70
N LEU A 149 -22.07 11.90 -0.38
CA LEU A 149 -21.52 12.53 -1.59
C LEU A 149 -22.56 13.40 -2.29
N ASN A 150 -23.79 12.89 -2.46
CA ASN A 150 -24.88 13.65 -3.08
C ASN A 150 -25.22 14.92 -2.28
N GLU A 151 -25.26 14.84 -0.95
CA GLU A 151 -25.46 16.01 -0.10
C GLU A 151 -24.31 17.02 -0.23
N LEU A 152 -23.07 16.56 -0.33
CA LEU A 152 -21.90 17.42 -0.49
C LEU A 152 -21.96 18.18 -1.83
N THR A 153 -22.27 17.48 -2.92
CA THR A 153 -22.45 18.09 -4.25
C THR A 153 -23.56 19.14 -4.24
N ALA A 154 -24.68 18.87 -3.56
CA ALA A 154 -25.78 19.84 -3.42
C ALA A 154 -25.36 21.10 -2.62
N GLN A 155 -24.58 20.93 -1.54
CA GLN A 155 -24.10 22.05 -0.73
C GLN A 155 -23.06 22.92 -1.45
N ILE A 156 -22.18 22.30 -2.27
CA ILE A 156 -21.23 23.03 -3.12
C ILE A 156 -21.98 23.83 -4.18
N GLY A 157 -22.97 23.23 -4.85
CA GLY A 157 -23.78 23.94 -5.85
C GLY A 157 -24.53 25.16 -5.28
N GLN A 158 -25.10 25.04 -4.08
CA GLN A 158 -25.73 26.19 -3.38
C GLN A 158 -24.73 27.28 -3.02
N ALA A 159 -23.50 26.93 -2.63
CA ALA A 159 -22.47 27.92 -2.32
C ALA A 159 -21.97 28.66 -3.58
N GLU A 160 -21.87 27.97 -4.72
CA GLU A 160 -21.50 28.56 -6.01
C GLU A 160 -22.59 29.52 -6.54
N GLU A 161 -23.87 29.16 -6.40
CA GLU A 161 -25.00 30.04 -6.76
C GLU A 161 -25.02 31.34 -5.94
N ILE A 162 -24.74 31.25 -4.64
CA ILE A 162 -24.68 32.44 -3.76
C ILE A 162 -23.45 33.29 -4.08
N GLY A 163 -22.29 32.67 -4.35
CA GLY A 163 -21.05 33.39 -4.66
C GLY A 163 -21.07 34.11 -6.01
N GLY A 164 -21.87 33.63 -6.98
CA GLY A 164 -21.98 34.21 -8.31
C GLY A 164 -22.71 35.57 -8.39
N SER A 165 -23.37 36.02 -7.31
CA SER A 165 -24.22 37.23 -7.33
C SER A 165 -23.74 38.37 -6.43
N ILE A 166 -22.50 38.35 -5.92
CA ILE A 166 -22.10 39.26 -4.83
C ILE A 166 -20.86 40.10 -5.18
N ASP A 167 -21.06 41.42 -5.32
CA ASP A 167 -20.00 42.42 -5.51
C ASP A 167 -19.43 42.96 -4.17
N ASP A 168 -20.11 42.73 -3.03
CA ASP A 168 -19.70 43.20 -1.70
C ASP A 168 -19.16 42.05 -0.82
N PRO A 169 -17.85 42.02 -0.54
CA PRO A 169 -17.20 40.96 0.25
C PRO A 169 -17.59 40.95 1.74
N THR A 170 -18.31 41.94 2.23
CA THR A 170 -18.77 42.03 3.63
C THR A 170 -20.26 41.75 3.82
N SER A 171 -20.97 41.38 2.76
CA SER A 171 -22.41 41.14 2.86
C SER A 171 -22.75 39.91 3.71
N PRO A 172 -23.92 39.89 4.39
CA PRO A 172 -24.39 38.74 5.17
C PRO A 172 -24.50 37.43 4.37
N ASP A 173 -24.62 37.51 3.05
CA ASP A 173 -24.77 36.35 2.17
C ASP A 173 -23.42 35.69 1.84
N VAL A 174 -22.30 36.43 1.82
CA VAL A 174 -20.94 35.85 1.76
C VAL A 174 -20.66 35.01 3.01
N LEU A 175 -21.04 35.52 4.18
CA LEU A 175 -20.92 34.79 5.45
C LEU A 175 -21.74 33.49 5.49
N LYS A 176 -22.87 33.44 4.76
CA LYS A 176 -23.65 32.19 4.60
C LYS A 176 -22.96 31.23 3.64
N ALA A 177 -22.44 31.72 2.51
CA ALA A 177 -21.68 30.93 1.56
C ALA A 177 -20.42 30.32 2.22
N ASP A 178 -19.64 31.10 2.96
CA ASP A 178 -18.46 30.63 3.68
C ASP A 178 -18.79 29.55 4.71
N ARG A 179 -19.92 29.68 5.42
CA ARG A 179 -20.39 28.65 6.37
C ARG A 179 -20.78 27.35 5.67
N LEU A 180 -21.39 27.45 4.48
CA LEU A 180 -21.73 26.29 3.64
C LEU A 180 -20.46 25.61 3.12
N VAL A 181 -19.48 26.36 2.60
CA VAL A 181 -18.18 25.82 2.15
C VAL A 181 -17.39 25.18 3.29
N ALA A 182 -17.40 25.79 4.48
CA ALA A 182 -16.74 25.21 5.65
C ALA A 182 -17.42 23.91 6.13
N ALA A 183 -18.76 23.83 6.04
CA ALA A 183 -19.51 22.61 6.34
C ALA A 183 -19.25 21.51 5.31
N ALA A 184 -19.22 21.87 4.02
CA ALA A 184 -18.88 20.99 2.92
C ALA A 184 -17.45 20.43 3.06
N THR A 185 -16.46 21.28 3.35
CA THR A 185 -15.07 20.87 3.59
C THR A 185 -14.94 19.85 4.73
N ARG A 186 -15.63 20.07 5.87
CA ARG A 186 -15.64 19.12 6.99
C ARG A 186 -16.25 17.76 6.60
N LYS A 187 -17.34 17.77 5.84
CA LYS A 187 -17.97 16.54 5.32
C LYS A 187 -17.09 15.82 4.31
N ALA A 188 -16.44 16.54 3.39
CA ALA A 188 -15.51 15.97 2.41
C ALA A 188 -14.33 15.24 3.08
N VAL A 189 -13.79 15.80 4.16
CA VAL A 189 -12.75 15.15 4.98
C VAL A 189 -13.29 13.86 5.62
N ALA A 190 -14.50 13.88 6.18
CA ALA A 190 -15.12 12.68 6.75
C ALA A 190 -15.37 11.58 5.69
N VAL A 191 -15.84 11.97 4.50
CA VAL A 191 -16.03 11.07 3.34
C VAL A 191 -14.70 10.49 2.86
N ALA A 192 -13.63 11.28 2.80
CA ALA A 192 -12.29 10.80 2.45
C ALA A 192 -11.74 9.79 3.48
N HIS A 193 -11.97 10.03 4.77
CA HIS A 193 -11.62 9.07 5.82
C HIS A 193 -12.43 7.76 5.71
N ALA A 194 -13.74 7.86 5.44
CA ALA A 194 -14.62 6.72 5.26
C ALA A 194 -14.21 5.89 4.02
N LEU A 195 -13.87 6.55 2.91
CA LEU A 195 -13.38 5.91 1.68
C LEU A 195 -12.05 5.18 1.92
N ASN A 196 -11.11 5.79 2.64
CA ASN A 196 -9.85 5.16 3.02
C ASN A 196 -10.07 3.92 3.89
N ALA A 197 -11.00 3.98 4.85
CA ALA A 197 -11.36 2.83 5.69
C ALA A 197 -12.01 1.69 4.88
N ALA A 198 -12.87 2.02 3.91
CA ALA A 198 -13.51 1.02 3.06
C ALA A 198 -12.53 0.36 2.08
N THR A 199 -11.62 1.15 1.51
CA THR A 199 -10.56 0.65 0.61
C THR A 199 -9.65 -0.34 1.33
N ALA A 200 -9.43 -0.13 2.62
CA ALA A 200 -8.71 -1.05 3.49
C ALA A 200 -9.38 -2.41 3.70
N GLN A 201 -10.71 -2.41 3.88
CA GLN A 201 -11.50 -3.60 4.18
C GLN A 201 -11.66 -4.51 2.96
N SER A 202 -11.56 -3.98 1.73
CA SER A 202 -11.67 -4.77 0.48
C SER A 202 -10.51 -5.73 0.21
N ARG A 203 -9.46 -5.75 1.05
CA ARG A 203 -8.40 -6.75 1.00
C ARG A 203 -8.79 -7.89 1.94
N LEU A 204 -9.33 -8.99 1.40
CA LEU A 204 -9.38 -10.27 2.12
C LEU A 204 -7.96 -10.60 2.57
N LYS A 205 -7.69 -10.43 3.87
CA LYS A 205 -6.34 -10.57 4.42
C LYS A 205 -6.09 -12.04 4.72
N ALA A 206 -5.19 -12.65 3.95
CA ALA A 206 -4.63 -13.94 4.31
C ALA A 206 -3.93 -13.84 5.67
N PRO A 207 -4.02 -14.85 6.53
CA PRO A 207 -3.30 -14.89 7.80
C PRO A 207 -1.79 -14.74 7.53
N GLY A 208 -1.16 -13.70 8.09
CA GLY A 208 0.28 -13.38 7.93
C GLY A 208 0.60 -11.98 7.42
N LYS A 209 -0.37 -11.24 6.85
CA LYS A 209 -0.08 -9.98 6.12
C LYS A 209 0.05 -8.70 6.95
N ASP A 210 -0.12 -8.78 8.27
CA ASP A 210 -0.60 -7.63 9.06
C ASP A 210 0.32 -7.12 10.15
N PHE A 211 1.61 -7.40 10.06
CA PHE A 211 2.56 -6.96 11.07
C PHE A 211 3.88 -6.44 10.49
N VAL A 212 4.61 -5.70 11.32
CA VAL A 212 6.05 -5.45 11.14
C VAL A 212 6.77 -5.99 12.36
N MET A 213 7.80 -6.82 12.16
CA MET A 213 8.65 -7.31 13.23
C MET A 213 9.99 -6.56 13.23
N VAL A 214 10.41 -6.13 14.41
CA VAL A 214 11.67 -5.40 14.62
C VAL A 214 12.50 -6.06 15.70
N CYS A 215 13.82 -5.99 15.53
CA CYS A 215 14.79 -6.58 16.45
C CYS A 215 15.93 -5.58 16.68
N SER A 216 16.38 -5.48 17.93
CA SER A 216 17.56 -4.71 18.29
C SER A 216 18.33 -5.38 19.41
N ASP A 217 19.64 -5.19 19.44
CA ASP A 217 20.45 -5.60 20.58
C ASP A 217 20.23 -4.66 21.78
N THR A 218 20.60 -5.13 22.97
CA THR A 218 20.43 -4.35 24.20
C THR A 218 21.71 -3.79 24.80
N SER A 219 22.82 -3.83 24.07
CA SER A 219 24.12 -3.33 24.55
C SER A 219 24.26 -1.82 24.35
N ALA A 220 24.58 -1.11 25.43
CA ALA A 220 25.12 0.24 25.37
C ALA A 220 26.64 0.15 25.55
N VAL A 221 27.40 0.57 24.53
CA VAL A 221 28.86 0.46 24.48
C VAL A 221 29.47 1.83 24.26
N HIS A 222 30.57 2.12 24.93
CA HIS A 222 31.41 3.27 24.66
C HIS A 222 32.85 2.82 24.47
N SER A 223 33.37 2.98 23.25
CA SER A 223 34.66 2.41 22.84
C SER A 223 34.68 0.89 23.08
N ILE A 224 35.63 0.39 23.90
CA ILE A 224 35.76 -1.03 24.25
C ILE A 224 34.99 -1.41 25.53
N ILE A 225 34.28 -0.48 26.15
CA ILE A 225 33.61 -0.67 27.45
C ILE A 225 32.11 -0.87 27.21
N THR A 226 31.56 -1.96 27.73
CA THR A 226 30.10 -2.14 27.84
C THR A 226 29.59 -1.40 29.07
N ILE A 227 28.74 -0.39 28.87
CA ILE A 227 28.14 0.40 29.95
C ILE A 227 26.96 -0.34 30.56
N LYS A 228 26.06 -0.87 29.73
CA LYS A 228 24.92 -1.70 30.14
C LYS A 228 24.51 -2.67 29.03
N GLN A 229 23.73 -3.69 29.38
CA GLN A 229 23.32 -4.78 28.50
C GLN A 229 21.79 -4.93 28.39
N ASP A 230 21.04 -3.94 28.85
CA ASP A 230 19.59 -3.91 28.94
C ASP A 230 18.97 -2.63 28.33
N GLU A 231 19.67 -1.95 27.42
CA GLU A 231 19.13 -0.80 26.69
C GLU A 231 18.12 -1.24 25.63
N ASP A 232 16.84 -0.95 25.83
CA ASP A 232 15.85 -1.13 24.77
C ASP A 232 15.96 0.02 23.75
N LYS A 233 16.48 -0.30 22.55
CA LYS A 233 16.63 0.65 21.43
C LYS A 233 15.40 0.69 20.51
N ILE A 234 14.34 -0.04 20.86
CA ILE A 234 13.06 -0.02 20.14
C ILE A 234 12.08 0.86 20.93
N ILE A 235 11.98 2.12 20.53
CA ILE A 235 11.31 3.19 21.24
C ILE A 235 9.88 3.38 20.69
N PRO A 236 8.82 3.23 21.49
CA PRO A 236 7.46 3.53 21.07
C PRO A 236 7.26 5.01 20.74
N ILE A 237 6.73 5.29 19.56
CA ILE A 237 6.31 6.63 19.14
C ILE A 237 4.89 6.90 19.66
N ASP A 238 4.01 5.93 19.41
CA ASP A 238 2.64 5.85 19.91
C ASP A 238 2.27 4.36 20.11
N SER A 239 0.98 4.06 20.25
CA SER A 239 0.47 2.70 20.48
C SER A 239 0.71 1.72 19.33
N HIS A 240 0.95 2.21 18.10
CA HIS A 240 1.04 1.41 16.87
C HIS A 240 2.28 1.74 16.04
N LYS A 241 3.26 2.46 16.59
CA LYS A 241 4.48 2.89 15.87
C LYS A 241 5.68 2.86 16.78
N VAL A 242 6.82 2.42 16.24
CA VAL A 242 8.10 2.37 16.95
C VAL A 242 9.23 2.91 16.07
N PHE A 243 10.21 3.52 16.72
CA PHE A 243 11.55 3.69 16.18
C PHE A 243 12.45 2.53 16.61
N CYS A 244 13.27 2.00 15.70
CA CYS A 244 14.50 1.33 16.08
C CYS A 244 15.65 2.28 15.79
N VAL A 245 16.37 2.67 16.85
CA VAL A 245 17.41 3.71 16.75
C VAL A 245 18.81 3.10 16.86
N ALA A 246 19.71 3.48 15.94
CA ALA A 246 21.11 3.09 15.95
C ALA A 246 22.02 4.30 15.73
N GLY A 247 23.27 4.25 16.18
CA GLY A 247 24.21 5.38 16.14
C GLY A 247 24.53 5.93 17.53
N GLU A 248 24.98 7.19 17.57
CA GLU A 248 25.49 7.83 18.78
C GLU A 248 24.42 7.93 19.88
N ALA A 249 24.76 7.53 21.11
CA ALA A 249 23.76 7.34 22.16
C ALA A 249 23.03 8.64 22.52
N GLY A 250 23.76 9.76 22.61
CA GLY A 250 23.18 11.08 22.86
C GLY A 250 22.22 11.51 21.74
N ASP A 251 22.64 11.36 20.49
CA ASP A 251 21.85 11.77 19.32
C ASP A 251 20.58 10.93 19.17
N ARG A 252 20.67 9.61 19.40
CA ARG A 252 19.49 8.72 19.36
C ARG A 252 18.41 9.17 20.33
N VAL A 253 18.78 9.46 21.59
CA VAL A 253 17.84 9.88 22.63
C VAL A 253 17.25 11.24 22.28
N GLN A 254 18.10 12.24 22.03
CA GLN A 254 17.66 13.61 21.75
C GLN A 254 16.75 13.68 20.52
N PHE A 255 17.16 13.03 19.43
CA PHE A 255 16.41 13.07 18.19
C PHE A 255 15.06 12.33 18.32
N SER A 256 15.07 11.10 18.85
CA SER A 256 13.83 10.32 18.97
C SER A 256 12.82 10.99 19.90
N GLU A 257 13.23 11.49 21.06
CA GLU A 257 12.33 12.18 22.00
C GLU A 257 11.74 13.45 21.40
N TYR A 258 12.55 14.25 20.68
CA TYR A 258 12.06 15.45 20.00
C TYR A 258 10.98 15.11 18.96
N ILE A 259 11.20 14.08 18.14
CA ILE A 259 10.19 13.66 17.15
C ILE A 259 8.93 13.16 17.84
N ILE A 260 9.06 12.28 18.84
CA ILE A 260 7.94 11.70 19.58
C ILE A 260 7.09 12.79 20.25
N ALA A 261 7.73 13.77 20.88
CA ALA A 261 7.04 14.89 21.51
C ALA A 261 6.22 15.70 20.50
N ASN A 262 6.77 15.98 19.31
CA ASN A 262 6.08 16.71 18.26
C ASN A 262 4.95 15.90 17.61
N VAL A 263 5.13 14.60 17.41
CA VAL A 263 4.06 13.70 16.94
C VAL A 263 2.90 13.67 17.93
N LYS A 264 3.17 13.53 19.23
CA LYS A 264 2.16 13.59 20.29
C LYS A 264 1.46 14.96 20.35
N LEU A 265 2.22 16.05 20.25
CA LEU A 265 1.68 17.41 20.22
C LEU A 265 0.75 17.62 19.00
N TYR A 266 1.13 17.10 17.84
CA TYR A 266 0.29 17.14 16.65
C TYR A 266 -1.04 16.42 16.89
N ALA A 267 -1.00 15.21 17.45
CA ALA A 267 -2.20 14.43 17.74
C ALA A 267 -3.14 15.16 18.72
N LEU A 268 -2.59 15.79 19.77
CA LEU A 268 -3.36 16.59 20.74
C LEU A 268 -4.00 17.83 20.11
N ARG A 269 -3.31 18.51 19.19
CA ARG A 269 -3.81 19.73 18.52
C ARG A 269 -4.88 19.44 17.47
N ASN A 270 -4.75 18.33 16.76
CA ASN A 270 -5.58 18.02 15.58
C ASN A 270 -6.58 16.88 15.83
N ALA A 271 -6.60 16.32 17.04
CA ALA A 271 -7.41 15.15 17.41
C ALA A 271 -7.27 13.96 16.43
N THR A 272 -6.13 13.87 15.75
CA THR A 272 -5.85 12.88 14.70
C THR A 272 -4.39 12.46 14.76
N GLU A 273 -4.14 11.15 14.75
CA GLU A 273 -2.79 10.60 14.74
C GLU A 273 -2.13 10.74 13.36
N LEU A 274 -0.82 10.96 13.35
CA LEU A 274 -0.05 10.94 12.11
C LEU A 274 0.07 9.50 11.60
N SER A 275 -0.03 9.32 10.29
CA SER A 275 0.32 8.04 9.66
C SER A 275 1.80 7.74 9.81
N THR A 276 2.17 6.46 9.74
CA THR A 276 3.56 6.00 9.77
C THR A 276 4.39 6.66 8.66
N LYS A 277 3.81 6.82 7.46
CA LYS A 277 4.41 7.58 6.36
C LYS A 277 4.69 9.02 6.77
N SER A 278 3.71 9.71 7.34
CA SER A 278 3.85 11.11 7.76
C SER A 278 4.93 11.28 8.83
N VAL A 279 4.97 10.38 9.83
CA VAL A 279 6.00 10.37 10.87
C VAL A 279 7.39 10.19 10.25
N ALA A 280 7.55 9.25 9.31
CA ALA A 280 8.81 9.01 8.63
C ALA A 280 9.28 10.22 7.81
N HIS A 281 8.38 10.88 7.08
CA HIS A 281 8.70 12.09 6.33
C HIS A 281 9.02 13.29 7.22
N TYR A 282 8.34 13.43 8.36
CA TYR A 282 8.61 14.47 9.35
C TYR A 282 10.00 14.29 9.96
N ALA A 283 10.31 13.09 10.49
CA ALA A 283 11.63 12.76 11.03
C ALA A 283 12.75 13.00 9.99
N ARG A 284 12.55 12.56 8.74
CA ARG A 284 13.49 12.84 7.65
C ARG A 284 13.69 14.35 7.40
N GLY A 285 12.63 15.14 7.48
CA GLY A 285 12.69 16.60 7.35
C GLY A 285 13.53 17.26 8.45
N GLU A 286 13.38 16.79 9.69
CA GLU A 286 14.15 17.27 10.84
C GLU A 286 15.63 16.86 10.73
N LEU A 287 15.93 15.61 10.34
CA LEU A 287 17.30 15.19 10.04
C LEU A 287 17.92 16.03 8.91
N ALA A 288 17.20 16.23 7.81
CA ALA A 288 17.68 17.02 6.69
C ALA A 288 17.97 18.47 7.10
N THR A 289 17.16 19.04 8.00
CA THR A 289 17.41 20.38 8.55
C THR A 289 18.65 20.39 9.44
N ALA A 290 18.78 19.40 10.32
CA ALA A 290 19.91 19.25 11.23
C ALA A 290 21.25 19.09 10.50
N LEU A 291 21.27 18.35 9.38
CA LEU A 291 22.47 18.14 8.54
C LEU A 291 23.17 19.43 8.10
N ARG A 292 22.44 20.55 8.02
CA ARG A 292 22.98 21.85 7.59
C ARG A 292 23.41 22.76 8.74
N LYS A 293 23.27 22.30 9.99
CA LYS A 293 23.56 23.08 11.20
C LYS A 293 24.41 22.29 12.20
N SER A 294 23.82 21.24 12.76
CA SER A 294 24.43 20.34 13.73
C SER A 294 23.83 18.95 13.46
N PRO A 295 24.53 18.10 12.70
CA PRO A 295 23.98 16.83 12.24
C PRO A 295 23.82 15.85 13.41
N TYR A 296 22.71 15.11 13.42
CA TYR A 296 22.55 13.95 14.28
C TYR A 296 23.18 12.72 13.63
N HIS A 297 23.96 11.95 14.39
CA HIS A 297 24.55 10.69 13.98
C HIS A 297 23.67 9.51 14.39
N CYS A 298 22.41 9.50 13.92
CA CYS A 298 21.47 8.41 14.15
C CYS A 298 20.88 7.85 12.85
N ASN A 299 20.69 6.54 12.81
CA ASN A 299 19.94 5.82 11.79
C ASN A 299 18.67 5.25 12.41
N LEU A 300 17.60 5.21 11.64
CA LEU A 300 16.26 4.91 12.13
C LEU A 300 15.60 3.86 11.23
N LEU A 301 14.96 2.88 11.87
CA LEU A 301 13.83 2.20 11.27
C LEU A 301 12.55 2.79 11.87
N VAL A 302 11.59 3.13 11.03
CA VAL A 302 10.24 3.53 11.45
C VAL A 302 9.31 2.40 11.07
N ALA A 303 8.84 1.65 12.07
CA ALA A 303 7.90 0.55 11.88
C ALA A 303 6.56 0.95 12.47
N GLY A 304 5.48 0.75 11.73
CA GLY A 304 4.15 1.12 12.20
C GLY A 304 3.04 0.39 11.50
N TYR A 305 1.90 0.33 12.17
CA TYR A 305 0.64 -0.16 11.63
C TYR A 305 -0.38 0.97 11.60
N ASP A 306 -0.81 1.34 10.40
CA ASP A 306 -1.81 2.39 10.22
C ASP A 306 -3.18 1.73 9.93
N LYS A 307 -4.20 2.05 10.73
CA LYS A 307 -5.56 1.53 10.53
C LYS A 307 -6.02 1.87 9.12
N GLY A 308 -6.34 0.82 8.37
CA GLY A 308 -6.80 0.94 7.00
C GLY A 308 -5.70 0.82 5.93
N VAL A 309 -4.44 1.09 6.26
CA VAL A 309 -3.31 0.95 5.33
C VAL A 309 -2.57 -0.36 5.58
N GLY A 310 -2.47 -0.77 6.85
CA GLY A 310 -1.73 -1.95 7.28
C GLY A 310 -0.30 -1.63 7.72
N PRO A 311 0.56 -2.65 7.80
CA PRO A 311 1.95 -2.50 8.26
C PRO A 311 2.81 -1.73 7.24
N SER A 312 3.76 -0.95 7.74
CA SER A 312 4.78 -0.32 6.91
C SER A 312 6.10 -0.15 7.65
N LEU A 313 7.20 -0.31 6.91
CA LEU A 313 8.56 -0.14 7.39
C LEU A 313 9.29 0.88 6.52
N TYR A 314 9.90 1.85 7.17
CA TYR A 314 10.73 2.87 6.54
C TYR A 314 12.15 2.80 7.10
N TRP A 315 13.12 2.75 6.21
CA TRP A 315 14.54 2.85 6.54
C TRP A 315 15.02 4.27 6.28
N MET A 316 15.75 4.82 7.24
CA MET A 316 16.27 6.18 7.19
C MET A 316 17.69 6.23 7.77
N ASP A 317 18.62 6.82 7.05
CA ASP A 317 19.99 7.00 7.52
C ASP A 317 20.24 8.40 8.06
N TYR A 318 21.41 8.57 8.67
CA TYR A 318 21.86 9.85 9.22
C TYR A 318 22.03 10.94 8.15
N LEU A 319 22.05 10.60 6.85
CA LEU A 319 22.05 11.52 5.72
C LEU A 319 20.63 11.94 5.28
N ALA A 320 19.60 11.57 6.05
CA ALA A 320 18.21 11.88 5.78
C ALA A 320 17.69 11.29 4.46
N THR A 321 18.28 10.20 3.98
CA THR A 321 17.65 9.37 2.95
C THR A 321 16.48 8.60 3.56
N LEU A 322 15.44 8.33 2.78
CA LEU A 322 14.25 7.66 3.27
C LEU A 322 13.71 6.72 2.22
N HIS A 323 13.59 5.44 2.57
CA HIS A 323 13.05 4.41 1.70
C HIS A 323 11.99 3.60 2.44
N LYS A 324 10.86 3.36 1.79
CA LYS A 324 9.93 2.31 2.24
C LYS A 324 10.51 0.96 1.82
N VAL A 325 10.64 0.03 2.75
CA VAL A 325 11.30 -1.26 2.53
C VAL A 325 10.48 -2.40 3.12
N ASN A 326 10.71 -3.62 2.64
CA ASN A 326 10.09 -4.84 3.18
C ASN A 326 10.95 -5.43 4.32
N THR A 327 12.26 -5.37 4.14
CA THR A 327 13.29 -5.78 5.09
C THR A 327 14.28 -4.61 5.23
N GLY A 328 14.85 -4.43 6.42
CA GLY A 328 15.77 -3.33 6.65
C GLY A 328 16.57 -3.54 7.93
N GLY A 329 17.73 -2.89 8.00
CA GLY A 329 18.65 -3.02 9.13
C GLY A 329 19.67 -1.90 9.15
N THR A 330 20.18 -1.61 10.34
CA THR A 330 21.20 -0.60 10.58
C THR A 330 22.29 -1.17 11.50
N GLY A 331 23.42 -0.47 11.60
CA GLY A 331 24.57 -0.91 12.41
C GLY A 331 25.29 -2.14 11.84
N TYR A 332 26.33 -2.61 12.52
CA TYR A 332 27.17 -3.70 12.00
C TYR A 332 26.43 -5.04 11.87
N GLY A 333 25.39 -5.27 12.68
CA GLY A 333 24.61 -6.51 12.61
C GLY A 333 23.89 -6.68 11.27
N SER A 334 23.53 -5.58 10.60
CA SER A 334 22.81 -5.64 9.33
C SER A 334 23.64 -6.26 8.19
N TYR A 335 24.97 -6.09 8.21
CA TYR A 335 25.85 -6.70 7.20
C TYR A 335 25.80 -8.24 7.19
N PHE A 336 25.44 -8.85 8.33
CA PHE A 336 25.34 -10.31 8.46
C PHE A 336 23.92 -10.82 8.26
N ALA A 337 22.91 -9.98 8.51
CA ALA A 337 21.50 -10.39 8.49
C ALA A 337 20.77 -10.05 7.18
N LEU A 338 21.11 -8.95 6.50
CA LEU A 338 20.30 -8.44 5.38
C LEU A 338 20.21 -9.41 4.19
N SER A 339 21.33 -10.01 3.76
CA SER A 339 21.31 -10.97 2.65
C SER A 339 20.51 -12.24 2.98
N LEU A 340 20.50 -12.64 4.26
CA LEU A 340 19.68 -13.72 4.75
C LEU A 340 18.20 -13.34 4.75
N PHE A 341 17.88 -12.12 5.17
CA PHE A 341 16.51 -11.61 5.20
C PHE A 341 15.95 -11.49 3.78
N ASP A 342 16.73 -11.00 2.82
CA ASP A 342 16.33 -10.93 1.42
C ASP A 342 16.01 -12.31 0.83
N LYS A 343 16.72 -13.36 1.27
CA LYS A 343 16.48 -14.74 0.84
C LYS A 343 15.25 -15.36 1.51
N LEU A 344 15.03 -15.08 2.78
CA LEU A 344 14.00 -15.73 3.58
C LEU A 344 12.65 -15.00 3.51
N TRP A 345 12.65 -13.70 3.29
CA TRP A 345 11.44 -12.87 3.29
C TRP A 345 10.51 -13.20 2.13
N HIS A 346 9.21 -13.20 2.41
CA HIS A 346 8.15 -13.24 1.41
C HIS A 346 6.89 -12.50 1.90
N PRO A 347 6.00 -12.05 0.99
CA PRO A 347 4.83 -11.23 1.35
C PRO A 347 3.81 -11.89 2.28
N ASP A 348 3.74 -13.22 2.28
CA ASP A 348 2.75 -14.00 3.05
C ASP A 348 3.36 -14.63 4.33
N MET A 349 4.43 -14.04 4.86
CA MET A 349 5.16 -14.59 6.00
C MET A 349 4.36 -14.48 7.30
N THR A 350 4.27 -15.57 8.06
CA THR A 350 3.64 -15.58 9.39
C THR A 350 4.54 -14.97 10.46
N GLU A 351 3.98 -14.56 11.60
CA GLU A 351 4.80 -14.07 12.74
C GLU A 351 5.83 -15.10 13.21
N ALA A 352 5.49 -16.39 13.16
CA ALA A 352 6.40 -17.48 13.54
C ALA A 352 7.58 -17.61 12.56
N GLU A 353 7.31 -17.52 11.26
CA GLU A 353 8.36 -17.53 10.22
C GLU A 353 9.25 -16.28 10.30
N ALA A 354 8.65 -15.11 10.55
CA ALA A 354 9.40 -13.87 10.74
C ALA A 354 10.28 -13.93 12.00
N LEU A 355 9.78 -14.50 13.10
CA LEU A 355 10.56 -14.72 14.31
C LEU A 355 11.73 -15.68 14.05
N ALA A 356 11.49 -16.77 13.34
CA ALA A 356 12.54 -17.72 12.96
C ALA A 356 13.59 -17.08 12.03
N MET A 357 13.17 -16.17 11.14
CA MET A 357 14.08 -15.36 10.31
C MET A 357 14.95 -14.46 11.19
N MET A 358 14.36 -13.75 12.17
CA MET A 358 15.09 -12.90 13.13
C MET A 358 16.10 -13.70 13.96
N GLU A 359 15.71 -14.87 14.44
CA GLU A 359 16.59 -15.77 15.21
C GLU A 359 17.81 -16.21 14.41
N LYS A 360 17.64 -16.60 13.14
CA LYS A 360 18.76 -16.94 12.25
C LYS A 360 19.67 -15.72 12.00
N GLY A 361 19.10 -14.53 11.83
CA GLY A 361 19.88 -13.30 11.70
C GLY A 361 20.74 -13.02 12.93
N VAL A 362 20.14 -13.16 14.12
CA VAL A 362 20.85 -13.01 15.41
C VAL A 362 21.93 -14.08 15.58
N GLU A 363 21.68 -15.31 15.16
CA GLU A 363 22.68 -16.38 15.19
C GLU A 363 23.90 -16.03 14.32
N GLU A 364 23.69 -15.47 13.14
CA GLU A 364 24.78 -15.08 12.24
C GLU A 364 25.58 -13.89 12.76
N ILE A 365 24.91 -12.93 13.39
CA ILE A 365 25.58 -11.82 14.10
C ILE A 365 26.45 -12.39 15.22
N ARG A 366 25.92 -13.30 16.05
CA ARG A 366 26.67 -13.93 17.15
C ARG A 366 27.91 -14.68 16.68
N ARG A 367 27.81 -15.39 15.56
CA ARG A 367 28.92 -16.19 15.01
C ARG A 367 30.03 -15.33 14.41
N ARG A 368 29.71 -14.17 13.83
CA ARG A 368 30.63 -13.43 12.94
C ARG A 368 31.01 -12.04 13.43
N LEU A 369 30.20 -11.38 14.25
CA LEU A 369 30.52 -10.06 14.80
C LEU A 369 31.48 -10.21 15.98
N VAL A 370 32.66 -9.59 15.88
CA VAL A 370 33.73 -9.67 16.90
C VAL A 370 33.23 -9.27 18.29
N VAL A 371 32.39 -8.23 18.36
CA VAL A 371 31.75 -7.77 19.60
C VAL A 371 30.25 -8.05 19.52
N ALA A 372 29.90 -9.34 19.47
CA ALA A 372 28.52 -9.77 19.40
C ALA A 372 27.74 -9.38 20.68
N PRO A 373 26.59 -8.70 20.54
CA PRO A 373 25.75 -8.39 21.70
C PRO A 373 25.20 -9.65 22.38
N PRO A 374 25.10 -9.65 23.73
CA PRO A 374 24.67 -10.82 24.49
C PRO A 374 23.15 -11.02 24.50
N LYS A 375 22.38 -9.99 24.17
CA LYS A 375 20.92 -10.03 24.25
C LYS A 375 20.31 -9.16 23.17
N PHE A 376 19.20 -9.64 22.62
CA PHE A 376 18.36 -8.93 21.66
C PHE A 376 16.90 -8.94 22.12
N VAL A 377 16.16 -7.90 21.75
CA VAL A 377 14.72 -7.78 21.98
C VAL A 377 14.01 -7.77 20.63
N VAL A 378 12.98 -8.59 20.50
CA VAL A 378 12.11 -8.67 19.32
C VAL A 378 10.74 -8.13 19.70
N LYS A 379 10.28 -7.12 18.96
CA LYS A 379 8.93 -6.58 19.06
C LYS A 379 8.21 -6.71 17.74
N VAL A 380 6.90 -6.71 17.81
CA VAL A 380 6.01 -6.72 16.66
C VAL A 380 5.01 -5.59 16.79
N VAL A 381 4.61 -5.06 15.64
CA VAL A 381 3.64 -3.96 15.51
C VAL A 381 2.57 -4.40 14.53
N ASP A 382 1.33 -4.47 14.98
CA ASP A 382 0.16 -4.86 14.18
C ASP A 382 -1.09 -4.08 14.62
N ALA A 383 -2.28 -4.59 14.27
CA ALA A 383 -3.56 -3.98 14.58
C ALA A 383 -3.88 -3.87 16.08
N ASP A 384 -3.23 -4.68 16.93
CA ASP A 384 -3.40 -4.64 18.39
C ASP A 384 -2.37 -3.72 19.06
N GLY A 385 -1.42 -3.19 18.27
CA GLY A 385 -0.39 -2.25 18.70
C GLY A 385 0.99 -2.89 18.85
N VAL A 386 1.83 -2.28 19.68
CA VAL A 386 3.20 -2.71 19.90
C VAL A 386 3.28 -3.73 21.04
N ARG A 387 3.82 -4.92 20.79
CA ARG A 387 4.12 -5.91 21.84
C ARG A 387 5.52 -6.51 21.71
N THR A 388 6.10 -6.87 22.85
CA THR A 388 7.34 -7.65 22.90
C THR A 388 7.01 -9.13 22.68
N VAL A 389 7.63 -9.73 21.66
CA VAL A 389 7.41 -11.14 21.30
C VAL A 389 8.40 -12.04 22.02
N LYS A 390 9.67 -11.63 22.04
CA LYS A 390 10.74 -12.48 22.57
C LYS A 390 11.94 -11.66 23.00
N GLU A 391 12.57 -12.09 24.09
CA GLU A 391 13.94 -11.73 24.41
C GLU A 391 14.85 -12.88 23.99
N LEU A 392 15.77 -12.61 23.07
CA LEU A 392 16.77 -13.57 22.61
C LEU A 392 18.03 -13.39 23.46
N LYS A 393 18.09 -14.15 24.57
CA LYS A 393 19.30 -14.25 25.39
C LYS A 393 20.31 -15.18 24.71
N VAL A 394 21.59 -14.85 24.78
CA VAL A 394 22.70 -15.78 24.45
C VAL A 394 22.96 -16.63 25.68
#